data_AF-A0A7R9MZQ2-F1
#
_entry.id   AF-A0A7R9MZQ2-F1
#
_cell.length_a   1.000
_cell.length_b   1.000
_cell.length_c   1.000
_cell.angle_alpha   90.00
_cell.angle_beta   90.00
_cell.angle_gamma   90.00
#
_symmetry.space_group_name_H-M   'P 1'
#
loop_
_entity.id
_entity.type
_entity.pdbx_description
1 polymer ?
#
loop_
_entity_poly.entity_id
_entity_poly.type
_entity_poly.pdbx_seq_one_letter_code
_entity_poly.pdbx_strand_id
1 'polypeptide(L)'
;MGRKRIYEVAKRIPAEELDKRIKRLEKDTRVLKRLYFIRYLYRGMNVEEAAELVRVTKATGYAWLKRWNSRGYEGLIPDFGGGRPSKLTEEQKEEL
;
A
#
# COMPACT_ATOMS: atom_id res chain seq x y z
N MET A 1 -17.44 22.09 -7.40
CA MET A 1 -16.50 20.95 -7.55
C MET A 1 -15.12 21.39 -7.11
N GLY A 2 -14.53 20.77 -6.07
CA GLY A 2 -13.19 21.12 -5.60
C GLY A 2 -12.11 20.77 -6.63
N ARG A 3 -10.99 21.51 -6.63
CA ARG A 3 -9.85 21.25 -7.52
C ARG A 3 -9.39 19.80 -7.40
N LYS A 4 -9.41 19.04 -8.51
CA LYS A 4 -8.75 17.73 -8.61
C LYS A 4 -7.26 17.95 -8.42
N ARG A 5 -6.71 17.50 -7.28
CA ARG A 5 -5.26 17.56 -7.03
C ARG A 5 -4.61 16.36 -7.72
N ILE A 6 -3.72 16.65 -8.67
CA ILE A 6 -2.86 15.64 -9.27
C ILE A 6 -1.65 15.49 -8.35
N TYR A 7 -1.38 14.28 -7.88
CA TYR A 7 -0.22 13.98 -7.05
C TYR A 7 0.75 13.14 -7.86
N GLU A 8 2.03 13.51 -7.80
CA GLU A 8 3.08 12.77 -8.49
C GLU A 8 3.30 11.39 -7.85
N VAL A 9 3.33 10.37 -8.68
CA VAL A 9 3.71 9.01 -8.28
C VAL A 9 5.19 8.82 -8.56
N ALA A 10 5.96 8.49 -7.52
CA ALA A 10 7.37 8.20 -7.66
C ALA A 10 7.55 6.87 -8.41
N LYS A 11 8.36 6.89 -9.48
CA LYS A 11 8.74 5.68 -10.24
C LYS A 11 9.80 4.87 -9.49
N ARG A 12 9.43 4.32 -8.32
CA ARG A 12 10.30 3.52 -7.43
C ARG A 12 10.82 2.25 -8.10
N ILE A 13 10.04 1.69 -9.02
CA ILE A 13 10.44 0.59 -9.89
C ILE A 13 9.94 0.86 -11.31
N PRO A 14 10.54 0.25 -12.35
CA PRO A 14 9.99 0.29 -13.71
C PRO A 14 8.59 -0.30 -13.79
N ALA A 15 7.77 0.16 -14.74
CA ALA A 15 6.41 -0.35 -14.94
C ALA A 15 6.38 -1.84 -15.29
N GLU A 16 7.36 -2.33 -16.06
CA GLU A 16 7.49 -3.75 -16.40
C GLU A 16 7.73 -4.62 -15.16
N GLU A 17 8.56 -4.14 -14.24
CA GLU A 17 8.86 -4.83 -13.00
C GLU A 17 7.67 -4.79 -12.03
N LEU A 18 6.88 -3.71 -12.03
CA LEU A 18 5.59 -3.65 -11.34
C LEU A 18 4.63 -4.72 -11.89
N ASP A 19 4.52 -4.83 -13.21
CA ASP A 19 3.68 -5.82 -13.88
C ASP A 19 4.15 -7.25 -13.60
N LYS A 20 5.47 -7.50 -13.55
CA LYS A 20 6.04 -8.80 -13.18
C LYS A 20 5.68 -9.18 -11.74
N ARG A 21 5.78 -8.22 -10.80
CA ARG A 21 5.37 -8.43 -9.40
C ARG A 21 3.90 -8.82 -9.30
N ILE A 22 3.02 -8.06 -9.95
CA ILE A 22 1.56 -8.31 -9.97
C ILE A 22 1.22 -9.70 -10.55
N LYS A 23 1.85 -10.09 -11.65
CA LYS A 23 1.49 -11.32 -12.38
C LYS A 23 2.07 -12.59 -11.77
N ARG A 24 3.23 -12.52 -11.12
CA ARG A 24 4.04 -13.72 -10.83
C ARG A 24 4.64 -13.77 -9.43
N LEU A 25 5.01 -12.64 -8.85
CA LEU A 25 5.82 -12.65 -7.62
C LEU A 25 4.98 -12.49 -6.36
N GLU A 26 4.01 -11.58 -6.39
CA GLU A 26 3.18 -11.30 -5.23
C GLU A 26 2.03 -12.30 -5.10
N LYS A 27 1.85 -12.85 -3.90
CA LYS A 27 0.80 -13.81 -3.55
C LYS A 27 -0.15 -13.26 -2.47
N ASP A 28 0.28 -12.24 -1.72
CA ASP A 28 -0.58 -11.55 -0.76
C ASP A 28 -1.59 -10.69 -1.53
N THR A 29 -2.87 -11.03 -1.39
CA THR A 29 -3.97 -10.35 -2.07
C THR A 29 -4.11 -8.87 -1.67
N ARG A 30 -3.71 -8.51 -0.44
CA ARG A 30 -3.70 -7.12 0.05
C ARG A 30 -2.60 -6.33 -0.62
N VAL A 31 -1.42 -6.92 -0.80
CA VAL A 31 -0.31 -6.27 -1.53
C VAL A 31 -0.61 -6.20 -3.02
N LEU A 32 -1.16 -7.25 -3.63
CA LEU A 32 -1.62 -7.24 -5.04
C LEU A 32 -2.59 -6.09 -5.30
N LYS A 33 -3.60 -5.93 -4.45
CA LYS A 33 -4.57 -4.83 -4.53
C LYS A 33 -3.89 -3.46 -4.53
N ARG A 34 -2.89 -3.27 -3.67
CA ARG A 34 -2.09 -2.04 -3.59
C ARG A 34 -1.19 -1.84 -4.82
N LEU A 35 -0.64 -2.91 -5.39
CA LEU A 35 0.15 -2.84 -6.62
C LEU A 35 -0.71 -2.45 -7.83
N TYR A 36 -1.94 -2.98 -7.94
CA TYR A 36 -2.88 -2.54 -8.97
C TYR A 36 -3.22 -1.05 -8.85
N PHE A 37 -3.38 -0.55 -7.61
CA PHE A 37 -3.54 0.88 -7.37
C PHE A 37 -2.34 1.69 -7.92
N ILE A 38 -1.10 1.31 -7.61
CA ILE A 38 0.10 1.98 -8.16
C ILE A 38 0.17 1.88 -9.69
N ARG A 39 -0.23 0.74 -10.26
CA ARG A 39 -0.28 0.53 -11.71
C ARG A 39 -1.23 1.51 -12.39
N TYR A 40 -2.38 1.80 -11.80
CA TYR A 40 -3.30 2.82 -12.32
C TYR A 40 -2.68 4.22 -12.28
N LEU A 41 -1.98 4.57 -11.20
CA LEU A 41 -1.25 5.85 -11.13
C LEU A 41 -0.14 5.94 -12.18
N TYR A 42 0.59 4.86 -12.44
CA TYR A 42 1.62 4.81 -13.50
C TYR A 42 1.03 5.03 -14.90
N ARG A 43 -0.26 4.73 -15.09
CA ARG A 43 -1.01 4.98 -16.32
C ARG A 43 -1.60 6.38 -16.39
N GLY A 44 -1.33 7.25 -15.42
CA GLY A 44 -1.77 8.64 -15.40
C GLY A 44 -3.13 8.89 -14.76
N MET A 45 -3.77 7.88 -14.16
CA MET A 45 -5.00 8.08 -13.39
C MET A 45 -4.71 8.90 -12.13
N ASN A 46 -5.71 9.67 -11.68
CA ASN A 46 -5.59 10.35 -10.39
C ASN A 46 -5.87 9.38 -9.22
N VAL A 47 -5.51 9.80 -8.01
CA VAL A 47 -5.64 8.98 -6.79
C VAL A 47 -7.09 8.58 -6.49
N GLU A 48 -8.05 9.44 -6.84
CA GLU A 48 -9.47 9.20 -6.55
C GLU A 48 -10.02 8.09 -7.45
N GLU A 49 -9.78 8.20 -8.76
CA GLU A 49 -10.15 7.18 -9.75
C GLU A 49 -9.46 5.83 -9.46
N ALA A 50 -8.16 5.86 -9.16
CA ALA A 50 -7.41 4.64 -8.84
C ALA A 50 -7.91 3.97 -7.54
N ALA A 51 -8.26 4.76 -6.51
CA ALA A 51 -8.81 4.26 -5.26
C ALA A 51 -10.19 3.63 -5.45
N GLU A 52 -11.03 4.23 -6.30
CA GLU A 52 -12.35 3.71 -6.65
C GLU A 52 -12.24 2.36 -7.39
N LEU A 53 -11.33 2.23 -8.35
CA LEU A 53 -11.10 0.98 -9.09
C LEU A 53 -10.70 -0.20 -8.19
N VAL A 54 -9.94 0.09 -7.13
CA VAL A 54 -9.59 -0.93 -6.13
C VAL A 54 -10.57 -0.95 -4.95
N ARG A 55 -11.70 -0.25 -4.99
CA ARG A 55 -12.72 -0.23 -3.93
C ARG A 55 -12.14 0.10 -2.55
N VAL A 56 -11.45 1.23 -2.44
CA VAL A 56 -11.02 1.82 -1.17
C VAL A 56 -11.36 3.30 -1.12
N THR A 57 -11.34 3.89 0.07
CA THR A 57 -11.58 5.33 0.21
C THR A 57 -10.42 6.14 -0.39
N LYS A 58 -10.72 7.36 -0.82
CA LYS A 58 -9.72 8.36 -1.23
C LYS A 58 -8.59 8.52 -0.20
N ALA A 59 -8.93 8.58 1.09
CA ALA A 59 -7.96 8.71 2.19
C ALA A 59 -6.99 7.53 2.24
N THR A 60 -7.49 6.30 2.06
CA THR A 60 -6.65 5.10 1.98
C THR A 60 -5.73 5.13 0.76
N GLY A 61 -6.24 5.55 -0.41
CA GLY A 61 -5.43 5.72 -1.62
C GLY A 61 -4.28 6.69 -1.41
N TYR A 62 -4.53 7.85 -0.80
CA TYR A 62 -3.47 8.81 -0.45
C TYR A 62 -2.44 8.24 0.53
N ALA A 63 -2.87 7.47 1.53
CA ALA A 63 -1.96 6.82 2.46
C ALA A 63 -1.05 5.81 1.75
N TRP A 64 -1.59 5.03 0.81
CA TRP A 64 -0.81 4.09 -0.01
C TRP A 64 0.17 4.82 -0.92
N LEU A 65 -0.26 5.87 -1.61
CA LEU A 65 0.62 6.70 -2.44
C LEU A 65 1.76 7.29 -1.61
N LYS A 66 1.47 7.85 -0.44
CA LYS A 66 2.50 8.40 0.45
C LYS A 66 3.52 7.34 0.86
N ARG A 67 3.07 6.14 1.25
CA ARG A 67 3.95 5.03 1.65
C ARG A 67 4.78 4.51 0.49
N TRP A 68 4.19 4.38 -0.70
CA TRP A 68 4.90 4.04 -1.93
C TRP A 68 5.96 5.08 -2.27
N ASN A 69 5.58 6.36 -2.27
CA ASN A 69 6.49 7.46 -2.55
C ASN A 69 7.61 7.56 -1.51
N SER A 70 7.46 7.04 -0.29
CA SER A 70 8.50 7.03 0.73
C SER A 70 9.38 5.78 0.69
N ARG A 71 8.79 4.58 0.58
CA ARG A 71 9.46 3.28 0.80
C ARG A 71 9.33 2.30 -0.37
N GLY A 72 8.72 2.68 -1.49
CA GLY A 72 8.48 1.76 -2.60
C GLY A 72 7.59 0.58 -2.22
N TYR A 73 7.99 -0.61 -2.66
CA TYR A 73 7.23 -1.85 -2.49
C TYR A 73 7.05 -2.23 -1.02
N GLU A 74 8.08 -2.06 -0.20
CA GLU A 74 8.08 -2.28 1.24
C GLU A 74 7.01 -1.41 1.93
N GLY A 75 6.73 -0.23 1.36
CA GLY A 75 5.66 0.66 1.81
C GLY A 75 4.24 0.10 1.64
N LEU A 76 4.07 -0.87 0.74
CA LEU A 76 2.79 -1.53 0.47
C LEU A 76 2.57 -2.79 1.30
N ILE A 77 3.58 -3.29 2.00
CA ILE A 77 3.41 -4.43 2.91
C ILE A 77 2.60 -3.95 4.13
N PRO A 78 1.54 -4.67 4.55
CA PRO A 78 0.82 -4.35 5.77
C PRO A 78 1.76 -4.42 6.99
N ASP A 79 1.82 -3.33 7.73
CA ASP A 79 2.50 -3.28 9.02
C ASP A 79 1.47 -3.56 10.11
N PHE A 80 1.44 -4.80 10.59
CA PHE A 80 0.66 -5.15 11.76
C PHE A 80 1.50 -4.83 12.99
N GLY A 81 1.42 -3.58 13.46
CA GLY A 81 1.95 -3.24 14.78
C GLY A 81 1.28 -4.16 15.80
N GLY A 82 2.03 -5.16 16.28
CA GLY A 82 1.52 -6.32 17.00
C GLY A 82 0.88 -5.92 18.32
N GLY A 83 -0.39 -5.51 18.27
CA GLY A 83 -1.18 -5.11 19.42
C GLY A 83 -0.54 -4.04 20.30
N ARG A 84 -1.17 -3.78 21.44
CA ARG A 84 -0.47 -3.19 22.56
C ARG A 84 0.43 -4.29 23.15
N PRO A 85 1.70 -4.01 23.48
CA PRO A 85 2.54 -4.97 24.19
C PRO A 85 1.82 -5.51 25.43
N SER A 86 2.02 -6.81 25.72
CA SER A 86 1.48 -7.40 26.95
C SER A 86 1.96 -6.61 28.16
N LYS A 87 1.10 -6.47 29.17
CA LYS A 87 1.50 -5.92 30.47
C LYS A 87 2.30 -6.93 31.31
N LEU A 88 2.29 -8.20 30.92
CA LEU A 88 3.01 -9.25 31.62
C LEU A 88 4.49 -9.23 31.23
N THR A 89 5.36 -9.40 32.22
CA THR A 89 6.77 -9.73 31.99
C THR A 89 6.89 -11.15 31.42
N GLU A 90 8.05 -11.52 30.90
CA GLU A 90 8.26 -12.89 30.40
C GLU A 90 8.10 -13.93 31.53
N GLU A 91 8.54 -13.62 32.76
CA GLU A 91 8.36 -14.52 33.92
C GLU A 91 6.89 -14.78 34.23
N GLN A 92 6.04 -13.75 34.13
CA GLN A 92 4.59 -13.87 34.35
C GLN A 92 3.86 -14.65 33.24
N LYS A 93 4.51 -14.86 32.09
CA LYS A 93 3.97 -15.71 31.01
C LYS A 93 4.33 -17.18 31.19
N GLU A 94 5.44 -17.48 31.87
CA GLU A 94 5.87 -18.87 32.13
C GLU A 94 5.04 -19.54 33.24
N GLU A 95 4.38 -18.75 34.10
CA GLU A 95 3.49 -19.24 35.16
C GLU A 95 2.02 -19.46 34.73
N LEU A 96 1.71 -19.32 33.43
CA LEU A 96 0.37 -19.54 32.84
C LEU A 96 0.26 -20.90 32.14
#